data_AF-A0A6A7VVF8-F1
#
_entry.id   AF-A0A6A7VVF8-F1
#
_cell.length_a   1.000
_cell.length_b   1.000
_cell.length_c   1.000
_cell.angle_alpha   90.00
_cell.angle_beta   90.00
_cell.angle_gamma   90.00
#
_symmetry.space_group_name_H-M   'P 1'
#
loop_
_entity.id
_entity.type
_entity.pdbx_description
1 polymer ?
#
loop_
_entity_poly.entity_id
_entity_poly.type
_entity_poly.pdbx_seq_one_letter_code
_entity_poly.pdbx_strand_id
1 'polypeptide(L)'
;MDKLEYIPGDLVMTNGVPLGTAQNVVYRVTSSDPSKTLKLDDGTVLKGVVRLENIEGAVFGEKGYLLGDSCAWVKDIVPIPLTPEILDKNGWRKEEENYFNDSYHIFLECKYEKYSAYKVVHNNVVWLRDVRSVSDLQHLLFGIGINHEMEV
;
A
#
# COMPACT_ATOMS: atom_id res chain seq x y z
N MET A 1 -4.17 -8.71 -13.82
CA MET A 1 -3.00 -8.13 -13.12
C MET A 1 -2.89 -8.94 -11.85
N ASP A 2 -2.26 -10.11 -11.98
CA ASP A 2 -2.42 -11.29 -11.11
C ASP A 2 -1.16 -11.57 -10.29
N LYS A 3 -0.41 -10.52 -9.94
CA LYS A 3 0.81 -10.67 -9.16
C LYS A 3 0.65 -9.91 -7.86
N LEU A 4 0.79 -10.66 -6.76
CA LEU A 4 1.03 -10.12 -5.44
C LEU A 4 2.28 -9.23 -5.51
N GLU A 5 2.15 -7.95 -5.19
CA GLU A 5 3.27 -7.00 -5.15
C GLU A 5 3.55 -6.46 -3.75
N TYR A 6 2.94 -7.00 -2.68
CA TYR A 6 3.21 -6.47 -1.35
C TYR A 6 4.61 -6.83 -0.84
N ILE A 7 5.36 -5.80 -0.47
CA ILE A 7 6.71 -5.90 0.10
C ILE A 7 6.68 -5.59 1.60
N PRO A 8 7.65 -6.09 2.39
CA PRO A 8 7.79 -5.66 3.78
C PRO A 8 7.86 -4.13 3.89
N GLY A 9 7.08 -3.55 4.79
CA GLY A 9 6.96 -2.10 4.98
C GLY A 9 5.70 -1.48 4.37
N ASP A 10 5.02 -2.18 3.45
CA ASP A 10 3.78 -1.68 2.85
C ASP A 10 2.69 -1.45 3.89
N LEU A 11 1.97 -0.34 3.76
CA LEU A 11 0.81 0.01 4.57
C LEU A 11 -0.47 -0.38 3.85
N VAL A 12 -1.29 -1.17 4.53
CA VAL A 12 -2.50 -1.77 3.97
C VAL A 12 -3.65 -1.76 4.98
N MET A 13 -4.88 -1.82 4.50
CA MET A 13 -6.05 -2.18 5.32
C MET A 13 -6.54 -3.57 4.93
N THR A 14 -7.46 -4.14 5.71
CA THR A 14 -8.17 -5.37 5.34
C THR A 14 -9.68 -5.13 5.32
N ASN A 15 -10.41 -6.03 4.66
CA ASN A 15 -11.87 -6.08 4.71
C ASN A 15 -12.42 -6.66 6.04
N GLY A 16 -11.57 -6.89 7.05
CA GLY A 16 -11.93 -7.52 8.32
C GLY A 16 -11.98 -9.05 8.29
N VAL A 17 -11.66 -9.68 7.16
CA VAL A 17 -11.57 -11.14 6.99
C VAL A 17 -10.13 -11.45 6.57
N PRO A 18 -9.22 -11.84 7.47
CA PRO A 18 -9.42 -12.97 8.38
C PRO A 18 -9.17 -12.66 9.88
N LEU A 19 -9.31 -13.71 10.71
CA LEU A 19 -9.08 -13.73 12.17
C LEU A 19 -7.86 -12.89 12.57
N GLY A 20 -8.10 -11.85 13.37
CA GLY A 20 -7.06 -10.97 13.92
C GLY A 20 -6.94 -9.61 13.24
N THR A 21 -7.63 -9.38 12.12
CA THR A 21 -7.68 -8.06 11.46
C THR A 21 -9.03 -7.38 11.62
N ALA A 22 -9.04 -6.05 11.60
CA ALA A 22 -10.22 -5.22 11.68
C ALA A 22 -10.30 -4.29 10.47
N GLN A 23 -11.53 -4.04 10.01
CA GLN A 23 -11.78 -3.08 8.95
C GLN A 23 -11.37 -1.67 9.40
N ASN A 24 -10.85 -0.86 8.46
CA ASN A 24 -10.41 0.52 8.69
C ASN A 24 -9.25 0.65 9.70
N VAL A 25 -8.55 -0.44 9.99
CA VAL A 25 -7.29 -0.41 10.75
C VAL A 25 -6.14 -0.57 9.76
N VAL A 26 -5.11 0.26 9.93
CA VAL A 26 -3.89 0.18 9.13
C VAL A 26 -2.97 -0.88 9.71
N TYR A 27 -2.46 -1.73 8.82
CA TYR A 27 -1.48 -2.75 9.11
C TYR A 27 -0.23 -2.52 8.27
N ARG A 28 0.93 -2.90 8.80
CA ARG A 28 2.16 -2.98 8.05
C ARG A 28 2.42 -4.41 7.62
N VAL A 29 2.76 -4.60 6.35
CA VAL A 29 3.19 -5.90 5.83
C VAL A 29 4.59 -6.21 6.38
N THR A 30 4.74 -7.35 7.05
CA THR A 30 6.05 -7.82 7.55
C THR A 30 6.69 -8.84 6.62
N SER A 31 5.87 -9.61 5.89
CA SER A 31 6.32 -10.55 4.86
C SER A 31 5.18 -10.92 3.93
N SER A 32 5.52 -11.42 2.75
CA SER A 32 4.56 -11.94 1.77
C SER A 32 5.04 -13.27 1.19
N ASP A 33 4.11 -14.17 0.92
CA ASP A 33 4.37 -15.44 0.22
C ASP A 33 3.38 -15.58 -0.94
N PRO A 34 3.78 -15.21 -2.17
CA PRO A 34 2.92 -15.29 -3.35
C PRO A 34 2.71 -16.73 -3.85
N SER A 35 3.49 -17.70 -3.35
CA SER A 35 3.39 -19.09 -3.78
C SER A 35 2.23 -19.84 -3.11
N LYS A 36 1.74 -19.35 -1.97
CA LYS A 36 0.63 -19.96 -1.24
C LYS A 36 -0.63 -19.91 -2.06
N THR A 37 -1.29 -21.06 -2.16
CA THR A 37 -2.61 -21.17 -2.79
C THR A 37 -3.51 -22.05 -1.93
N LEU A 38 -4.80 -21.73 -1.89
CA LEU A 38 -5.82 -22.53 -1.22
C LEU A 38 -7.06 -22.58 -2.11
N LYS A 39 -7.56 -23.77 -2.41
CA LYS A 39 -8.83 -23.96 -3.12
C LYS A 39 -9.92 -24.27 -2.09
N LEU A 40 -10.97 -23.47 -2.08
CA LEU A 40 -12.15 -23.66 -1.23
C LEU A 40 -13.13 -24.63 -1.89
N ASP A 41 -14.05 -25.18 -1.09
CA ASP A 41 -15.06 -26.15 -1.54
C ASP A 41 -16.02 -25.57 -2.59
N ASP A 42 -16.24 -24.25 -2.57
CA ASP A 42 -17.02 -23.51 -3.56
C ASP A 42 -16.28 -23.29 -4.91
N GLY A 43 -15.04 -23.76 -5.01
CA GLY A 43 -14.19 -23.62 -6.19
C GLY A 43 -13.33 -22.35 -6.22
N THR A 44 -13.49 -21.43 -5.27
CA THR A 44 -12.67 -20.22 -5.15
C THR A 44 -11.21 -20.59 -4.90
N VAL A 45 -10.29 -19.96 -5.63
CA VAL A 45 -8.83 -20.16 -5.45
C VAL A 45 -8.22 -18.90 -4.86
N LEU A 46 -7.77 -19.00 -3.62
CA LEU A 46 -7.00 -17.96 -2.93
C LEU A 46 -5.54 -18.07 -3.34
N LYS A 47 -4.91 -16.94 -3.60
CA LYS A 47 -3.50 -16.86 -4.02
C LYS A 47 -2.78 -15.79 -3.22
N GLY A 48 -1.62 -16.16 -2.71
CA GLY A 48 -0.70 -15.35 -1.94
C GLY A 48 -1.23 -14.90 -0.58
N VAL A 49 -0.33 -14.90 0.39
CA VAL A 49 -0.62 -14.44 1.75
C VAL A 49 0.36 -13.35 2.15
N VAL A 50 -0.08 -12.45 3.02
CA VAL A 50 0.77 -11.47 3.70
C VAL A 50 0.68 -11.67 5.20
N ARG A 51 1.80 -11.43 5.90
CA ARG A 51 1.81 -11.26 7.35
C ARG A 51 1.75 -9.79 7.68
N LEU A 52 0.96 -9.47 8.69
CA LEU A 52 0.56 -8.14 9.08
C LEU A 52 0.86 -7.90 10.55
N GLU A 53 1.42 -6.73 10.84
CA GLU A 53 1.52 -6.16 12.18
C GLU A 53 0.64 -4.91 12.29
N ASN A 54 0.03 -4.70 13.46
CA ASN A 54 -0.78 -3.51 13.72
C ASN A 54 0.15 -2.34 14.11
N ILE A 55 0.03 -1.20 13.41
CA ILE A 55 0.86 -0.02 13.66
C ILE A 55 0.35 0.87 14.81
N GLU A 56 -0.92 0.79 15.19
CA GLU A 56 -1.54 1.58 16.27
C GLU A 56 -1.22 1.03 17.68
N GLY A 57 -0.44 -0.05 17.76
CA GLY A 57 -0.16 -0.77 18.99
C GLY A 57 -1.28 -1.74 19.36
N ALA A 58 -0.92 -2.87 19.96
CA ALA A 58 -1.87 -3.87 20.41
C ALA A 58 -2.72 -3.30 21.57
N VAL A 59 -3.91 -2.77 21.29
CA VAL A 59 -4.87 -2.44 22.36
C VAL A 59 -5.42 -3.76 22.91
N PHE A 60 -4.95 -4.14 24.10
CA PHE A 60 -5.38 -5.36 24.78
C PHE A 60 -6.79 -5.18 25.36
N GLY A 61 -7.75 -6.00 24.93
CA GLY A 61 -9.14 -5.97 25.41
C GLY A 61 -10.18 -6.02 24.29
N GLU A 62 -11.44 -6.30 24.66
CA GLU A 62 -12.75 -6.49 23.97
C GLU A 62 -12.89 -6.54 22.42
N LYS A 63 -11.97 -5.97 21.64
CA LYS A 63 -11.95 -6.00 20.16
C LYS A 63 -11.26 -7.24 19.54
N GLY A 64 -10.76 -8.17 20.35
CA GLY A 64 -10.42 -9.53 19.89
C GLY A 64 -9.21 -9.66 18.96
N TYR A 65 -8.14 -8.87 19.16
CA TYR A 65 -6.89 -9.10 18.44
C TYR A 65 -6.22 -10.39 18.92
N LEU A 66 -5.84 -11.27 17.98
CA LEU A 66 -4.93 -12.37 18.30
C LEU A 66 -3.53 -11.78 18.49
N LEU A 67 -2.92 -12.10 19.63
CA LEU A 67 -1.49 -11.86 19.90
C LEU A 67 -0.65 -12.54 18.81
N GLY A 68 -0.01 -11.74 17.95
CA GLY A 68 0.96 -12.20 16.95
C GLY A 68 0.62 -11.81 15.51
N ASP A 69 1.61 -11.94 14.62
CA ASP A 69 1.48 -11.73 13.17
C ASP A 69 0.13 -12.25 12.65
N SER A 70 -0.74 -11.34 12.21
CA SER A 70 -1.99 -11.73 11.55
C SER A 70 -1.69 -12.06 10.09
N CYS A 71 -2.24 -13.13 9.54
CA CYS A 71 -2.04 -13.50 8.15
C CYS A 71 -3.29 -13.19 7.34
N ALA A 72 -3.18 -12.44 6.25
CA ALA A 72 -4.29 -12.15 5.34
C ALA A 72 -4.03 -12.73 3.94
N TRP A 73 -5.09 -13.21 3.29
CA TRP A 73 -5.03 -13.47 1.85
C TRP A 73 -5.04 -12.14 1.12
N VAL A 74 -4.32 -12.06 0.00
CA VAL A 74 -4.24 -10.78 -0.71
C VAL A 74 -5.54 -10.32 -1.32
N LYS A 75 -6.47 -11.24 -1.62
CA LYS A 75 -7.84 -10.88 -1.98
C LYS A 75 -8.57 -10.05 -0.93
N ASP A 76 -8.13 -10.12 0.33
CA ASP A 76 -8.76 -9.46 1.48
C ASP A 76 -8.06 -8.15 1.85
N ILE A 77 -6.95 -7.83 1.18
CA ILE A 77 -6.26 -6.57 1.33
C ILE A 77 -7.04 -5.47 0.62
N VAL A 78 -7.30 -4.40 1.36
CA VAL A 78 -7.93 -3.18 0.87
C VAL A 78 -6.83 -2.13 0.71
N PRO A 79 -6.55 -1.66 -0.53
CA PRO A 79 -5.56 -0.61 -0.74
C PRO A 79 -5.95 0.67 0.00
N ILE A 80 -4.96 1.32 0.63
CA ILE A 80 -5.17 2.63 1.24
C ILE A 80 -5.17 3.68 0.13
N PRO A 81 -6.26 4.46 -0.06
CA PRO A 81 -6.28 5.52 -1.05
C PRO A 81 -5.23 6.59 -0.75
N LEU A 82 -4.62 7.14 -1.80
CA LEU A 82 -3.77 8.32 -1.67
C LEU A 82 -4.64 9.57 -1.57
N THR A 83 -4.75 10.11 -0.37
CA THR A 83 -5.44 11.39 -0.12
C THR A 83 -4.45 12.55 -0.17
N PRO A 84 -4.92 13.78 -0.45
CA PRO A 84 -4.10 14.99 -0.28
C PRO A 84 -3.42 15.06 1.09
N GLU A 85 -4.14 14.70 2.16
CA GLU A 85 -3.63 14.73 3.54
C GLU A 85 -2.43 13.79 3.74
N ILE A 86 -2.48 12.58 3.15
CA ILE A 86 -1.35 11.63 3.18
C ILE A 86 -0.18 12.20 2.38
N LEU A 87 -0.42 12.77 1.20
CA LEU A 87 0.63 13.37 0.38
C LEU A 87 1.34 14.51 1.12
N ASP A 88 0.58 15.42 1.74
CA ASP A 88 1.09 16.56 2.49
C ASP A 88 1.94 16.11 3.70
N LYS A 89 1.47 15.13 4.49
CA LYS A 89 2.23 14.53 5.61
C LYS A 89 3.58 13.95 5.18
N ASN A 90 3.65 13.43 3.95
CA ASN A 90 4.84 12.77 3.40
C ASN A 90 5.69 13.68 2.50
N GLY A 91 5.53 15.01 2.62
CA GLY A 91 6.41 15.98 1.96
C GLY A 91 6.16 16.18 0.47
N TRP A 92 4.97 15.81 -0.03
CA TRP A 92 4.55 16.14 -1.39
C TRP A 92 3.87 17.51 -1.37
N ARG A 93 4.40 18.46 -2.15
CA ARG A 93 3.78 19.77 -2.33
C ARG A 93 2.74 19.69 -3.43
N LYS A 94 1.55 20.23 -3.17
CA LYS A 94 0.52 20.45 -4.19
C LYS A 94 0.90 21.59 -5.15
N GLU A 95 0.81 21.34 -6.45
CA GLU A 95 0.95 22.31 -7.54
C GLU A 95 -0.25 22.19 -8.48
N GLU A 96 -1.18 23.14 -8.39
CA GLU A 96 -2.49 23.07 -9.07
C GLU A 96 -3.25 21.79 -8.72
N GLU A 97 -3.47 20.89 -9.69
CA GLU A 97 -4.11 19.59 -9.51
C GLU A 97 -3.09 18.44 -9.30
N ASN A 98 -1.79 18.74 -9.36
CA ASN A 98 -0.71 17.78 -9.29
C ASN A 98 0.03 17.86 -7.95
N TYR A 99 0.93 16.90 -7.71
CA TYR A 99 1.84 16.94 -6.57
C TYR A 99 3.28 16.75 -7.02
N PHE A 100 4.20 17.37 -6.31
CA PHE A 100 5.63 17.27 -6.56
C PHE A 100 6.40 17.06 -5.26
N ASN A 101 7.41 16.20 -5.30
CA ASN A 101 8.34 16.04 -4.20
C ASN A 101 9.73 16.55 -4.62
N ASP A 102 10.18 17.66 -4.02
CA ASP A 102 11.47 18.28 -4.38
C ASP A 102 12.67 17.37 -4.10
N SER A 103 12.58 16.54 -3.05
CA SER A 103 13.70 15.66 -2.65
C SER A 103 13.92 14.54 -3.67
N TYR A 104 12.84 14.06 -4.28
CA TYR A 104 12.87 12.91 -5.19
C TYR A 104 12.79 13.31 -6.66
N HIS A 105 12.47 14.58 -6.93
CA HIS A 105 12.15 15.15 -8.24
C HIS A 105 11.10 14.33 -9.00
N ILE A 106 10.06 13.86 -8.29
CA ILE A 106 8.95 13.08 -8.85
C ILE A 106 7.70 13.94 -8.86
N PHE A 107 6.96 13.87 -9.96
CA PHE A 107 5.64 14.45 -10.11
C PHE A 107 4.58 13.36 -10.04
N LEU A 108 3.46 13.65 -9.38
CA LEU A 108 2.22 12.89 -9.44
C LEU A 108 1.20 13.73 -10.19
N GLU A 109 0.90 13.33 -11.42
CA GLU A 109 -0.14 13.96 -12.22
C GLU A 109 -1.51 13.39 -11.83
N CYS A 110 -2.49 14.24 -11.49
CA CYS A 110 -3.85 13.78 -11.25
C CYS A 110 -4.64 13.72 -12.56
N LYS A 111 -5.13 12.52 -12.90
CA LYS A 111 -6.03 12.29 -14.04
C LYS A 111 -7.16 11.35 -13.64
N TYR A 112 -8.40 11.81 -13.77
CA TYR A 112 -9.61 11.02 -13.46
C TYR A 112 -9.55 10.36 -12.06
N GLU A 113 -9.21 11.15 -11.04
CA GLU A 113 -9.09 10.71 -9.64
C GLU A 113 -7.99 9.65 -9.39
N LYS A 114 -7.02 9.54 -10.31
CA LYS A 114 -5.87 8.65 -10.18
C LYS A 114 -4.59 9.44 -10.39
N TYR A 115 -3.52 9.01 -9.73
CA TYR A 115 -2.21 9.60 -9.96
C TYR A 115 -1.40 8.77 -10.94
N SER A 116 -0.61 9.44 -11.78
CA SER A 116 0.45 8.81 -12.57
C SER A 116 1.76 9.52 -12.26
N ALA A 117 2.77 8.73 -11.89
CA ALA A 117 4.07 9.23 -11.51
C ALA A 117 4.97 9.42 -12.73
N TYR A 118 5.69 10.54 -12.79
CA TYR A 118 6.68 10.81 -13.83
C TYR A 118 7.87 11.62 -13.31
N LYS A 119 8.95 11.62 -14.09
CA LYS A 119 10.12 12.48 -13.91
C LYS A 119 10.40 13.28 -15.17
N VAL A 120 11.03 14.45 -15.00
CA VAL A 120 11.58 15.22 -16.12
C VAL A 120 13.09 15.02 -16.16
N VAL A 121 13.61 14.49 -17.26
CA VAL A 121 15.03 14.20 -17.47
C VAL A 121 15.46 14.80 -18.81
N HIS A 122 16.43 15.72 -18.80
CA HIS A 122 16.89 16.44 -20.02
C HIS A 122 15.73 17.00 -20.86
N ASN A 123 14.78 17.70 -20.21
CA ASN A 123 13.57 18.26 -20.83
C ASN A 123 12.60 17.23 -21.44
N ASN A 124 12.75 15.94 -21.13
CA ASN A 124 11.83 14.89 -21.55
C ASN A 124 11.08 14.32 -20.35
N VAL A 125 9.80 14.01 -20.54
CA VAL A 125 8.96 13.35 -19.54
C VAL A 125 9.16 11.85 -19.63
N VAL A 126 9.51 11.23 -18.52
CA VAL A 126 9.61 9.77 -18.35
C VAL A 126 8.53 9.33 -17.38
N TRP A 127 7.50 8.66 -17.90
CA TRP A 127 6.44 8.05 -17.12
C TRP A 127 6.98 6.83 -16.37
N LEU A 128 6.72 6.77 -15.06
CA LEU A 128 7.21 5.71 -14.19
C LEU A 128 6.16 4.63 -14.00
N ARG A 129 4.99 4.99 -13.46
CA ARG A 129 3.84 4.08 -13.26
C ARG A 129 2.58 4.84 -12.83
N ASP A 130 1.45 4.17 -12.93
CA ASP A 130 0.25 4.57 -12.20
C ASP A 130 0.42 4.35 -10.70
N VAL A 131 -0.12 5.26 -9.92
CA VAL A 131 -0.11 5.26 -8.46
C VAL A 131 -1.55 5.43 -7.97
N ARG A 132 -2.16 4.34 -7.49
CA ARG A 132 -3.58 4.31 -7.12
C ARG A 132 -3.80 4.12 -5.63
N SER A 133 -2.73 3.86 -4.89
CA SER A 133 -2.75 3.54 -3.47
C SER A 133 -1.43 3.93 -2.82
N VAL A 134 -1.42 3.98 -1.49
CA VAL A 134 -0.20 4.17 -0.69
C VAL A 134 0.84 3.10 -1.06
N SER A 135 0.45 1.82 -1.11
CA SER A 135 1.36 0.74 -1.50
C SER A 135 1.95 0.90 -2.91
N ASP A 136 1.19 1.41 -3.89
CA ASP A 136 1.76 1.70 -5.22
C ASP A 136 2.87 2.75 -5.17
N LEU A 137 2.70 3.76 -4.33
CA LEU A 137 3.71 4.81 -4.13
C LEU A 137 4.92 4.25 -3.39
N GLN A 138 4.69 3.42 -2.36
CA GLN A 138 5.77 2.74 -1.64
C GLN A 138 6.59 1.85 -2.58
N HIS A 139 5.95 1.09 -3.47
CA HIS A 139 6.64 0.28 -4.49
C HIS A 139 7.43 1.12 -5.48
N LEU A 140 6.89 2.27 -5.90
CA LEU A 140 7.61 3.21 -6.75
C LEU A 140 8.91 3.65 -6.07
N LEU A 141 8.79 4.17 -4.85
CA LEU A 141 9.90 4.72 -4.07
C LEU A 141 10.94 3.63 -3.78
N PHE A 142 10.50 2.45 -3.37
CA PHE A 142 11.35 1.29 -3.15
C PHE A 142 12.10 0.87 -4.41
N GLY A 143 11.41 0.77 -5.55
CA GLY A 143 11.99 0.34 -6.82
C GLY A 143 13.08 1.26 -7.37
N ILE A 144 13.10 2.53 -6.94
CA ILE A 144 14.12 3.52 -7.29
C ILE A 144 15.12 3.82 -6.16
N GLY A 145 15.08 3.05 -5.07
CA GLY A 145 16.03 3.15 -3.96
C GLY A 145 15.82 4.36 -3.05
N ILE A 146 14.59 4.87 -2.95
CA ILE A 146 14.20 5.98 -2.06
C ILE A 146 13.48 5.42 -0.84
N ASN A 147 13.52 6.15 0.29
CA ASN A 147 12.73 5.79 1.47
C ASN A 147 11.25 5.68 1.11
N HIS A 148 10.63 4.55 1.46
CA HIS A 148 9.24 4.21 1.15
C HIS A 148 8.38 4.06 2.41
N GLU A 149 8.94 4.38 3.59
CA GLU A 149 8.14 4.56 4.80
C GLU A 149 7.26 5.80 4.65
N MET A 150 6.00 5.67 5.04
CA MET A 150 5.00 6.73 4.92
C MET A 150 4.17 6.87 6.20
N GLU A 151 3.66 8.06 6.44
CA GLU A 151 2.65 8.35 7.46
C GLU A 151 1.26 8.38 6.81
N VAL A 152 0.29 7.63 7.36
CA VAL A 152 -1.10 7.62 6.90
C VAL A 152 -2.02 8.15 7.99
#